data_AF-A0A9D3MZ37-F1
#
_entry.id   AF-A0A9D3MZ37-F1
#
_cell.length_a   1.000
_cell.length_b   1.000
_cell.length_c   1.000
_cell.angle_alpha   90.00
_cell.angle_beta   90.00
_cell.angle_gamma   90.00
#
_symmetry.space_group_name_H-M   'P 1'
#
loop_
_entity.id
_entity.type
_entity.pdbx_description
1 polymer ?
#
loop_
_entity_poly.entity_id
_entity_poly.type
_entity_poly.pdbx_seq_one_letter_code
_entity_poly.pdbx_strand_id
1 'polypeptide(L)'
;MSLIRGAMFNLARTSRCLGRVCSPMMVLSPSQSVLARGTQYPQQFISSEPLRWSSSSVQEKSAEINTSQDKVLLSESCVKRLQEIMEKGEYLRIQVEGGGCSGFQYKFLVEKVISEDDRVFEQDGVGVIVDQDSLEFVKGSTLDYTAELIRSSFHVVRNPQAEHGCSCGTSFSIKV
;
A
#
# COMPACT_ATOMS: atom_id res chain seq x y z
N MET A 1 -4.06 -58.74 -12.52
CA MET A 1 -2.81 -59.20 -11.87
C MET A 1 -2.50 -58.29 -10.67
N SER A 2 -1.49 -58.66 -9.86
CA SER A 2 -1.00 -58.00 -8.61
C SER A 2 -1.21 -56.47 -8.51
N LEU A 3 -1.64 -55.86 -7.39
CA LEU A 3 -1.10 -55.88 -6.00
C LEU A 3 0.37 -55.42 -5.86
N ILE A 4 0.55 -54.12 -5.57
CA ILE A 4 1.56 -53.45 -4.72
C ILE A 4 1.10 -51.98 -4.52
N ARG A 5 1.01 -51.30 -3.35
CA ARG A 5 1.29 -51.54 -1.90
C ARG A 5 2.60 -50.96 -1.32
N GLY A 6 2.54 -49.70 -0.87
CA GLY A 6 3.53 -48.95 -0.08
C GLY A 6 3.16 -47.45 -0.10
N ALA A 7 2.70 -46.76 0.95
CA ALA A 7 2.96 -46.75 2.40
C ALA A 7 4.20 -45.94 2.82
N MET A 8 3.94 -44.82 3.52
CA MET A 8 4.77 -44.10 4.50
C MET A 8 6.30 -43.95 4.27
N PHE A 9 6.80 -42.72 4.45
CA PHE A 9 7.47 -42.39 5.73
C PHE A 9 7.48 -40.88 6.00
N ASN A 10 7.20 -40.51 7.25
CA ASN A 10 7.32 -39.14 7.76
C ASN A 10 8.61 -39.04 8.58
N LEU A 11 9.44 -38.04 8.32
CA LEU A 11 10.72 -37.84 9.02
C LEU A 11 11.04 -36.34 9.16
N ALA A 12 10.50 -35.75 10.22
CA ALA A 12 10.90 -34.42 10.67
C ALA A 12 12.40 -34.38 10.98
N ARG A 13 13.10 -33.32 10.55
CA ARG A 13 14.50 -33.06 10.92
C ARG A 13 14.63 -31.78 11.74
N THR A 14 14.77 -31.97 13.05
CA THR A 14 14.94 -30.91 14.04
C THR A 14 16.30 -30.23 13.94
N SER A 15 16.33 -28.90 13.99
CA SER A 15 17.46 -28.11 14.51
C SER A 15 16.89 -26.82 15.10
N ARG A 16 16.76 -26.62 16.42
CA ARG A 16 17.79 -26.52 17.47
C ARG A 16 18.85 -25.43 17.21
N CYS A 17 18.40 -24.18 17.17
CA CYS A 17 19.24 -23.04 17.53
C CYS A 17 19.20 -22.84 19.05
N LEU A 18 20.33 -23.07 19.73
CA LEU A 18 20.57 -22.59 21.10
C LEU A 18 21.32 -21.25 21.03
N GLY A 19 21.17 -20.39 22.04
CA GLY A 19 22.07 -19.23 22.21
C GLY A 19 21.46 -17.97 22.83
N ARG A 20 21.30 -17.93 24.15
CA ARG A 20 21.21 -16.66 24.89
C ARG A 20 22.63 -16.15 25.19
N VAL A 21 22.96 -14.95 24.73
CA VAL A 21 23.91 -14.01 25.38
C VAL A 21 23.39 -12.60 25.07
N CYS A 22 22.66 -11.90 25.96
CA CYS A 22 23.08 -11.29 27.23
C CYS A 22 23.95 -10.03 27.03
N SER A 23 23.33 -8.84 27.21
CA SER A 23 23.98 -7.52 27.10
C SER A 23 24.37 -6.98 28.48
N PRO A 24 25.56 -6.37 28.65
CA PRO A 24 25.81 -5.35 29.66
C PRO A 24 25.30 -3.97 29.17
N MET A 25 24.87 -3.00 29.99
CA MET A 25 25.57 -2.28 31.10
C MET A 25 26.80 -1.49 30.62
N MET A 26 27.05 -0.22 30.99
CA MET A 26 26.41 0.70 31.96
C MET A 26 26.31 2.17 31.47
N VAL A 27 25.29 2.88 31.96
CA VAL A 27 25.30 4.22 32.61
C VAL A 27 26.53 5.14 32.40
N LEU A 28 26.32 6.41 31.99
CA LEU A 28 26.76 7.61 32.75
C LEU A 28 26.10 8.94 32.30
N SER A 29 25.77 9.76 33.30
CA SER A 29 25.60 11.23 33.25
C SER A 29 26.89 11.85 33.87
N PRO A 30 27.18 13.19 33.90
CA PRO A 30 26.25 14.32 33.81
C PRO A 30 26.74 15.62 33.11
N SER A 31 25.83 16.61 33.08
CA SER A 31 26.04 18.07 33.27
C SER A 31 27.30 18.77 32.70
N GLN A 32 27.08 19.74 31.81
CA GLN A 32 27.27 21.15 32.20
C GLN A 32 26.58 22.17 31.28
N SER A 33 26.35 23.37 31.84
CA SER A 33 25.70 24.52 31.23
C SER A 33 26.68 25.52 30.60
N VAL A 34 26.31 26.14 29.47
CA VAL A 34 26.96 27.38 28.97
C VAL A 34 25.88 28.39 28.54
N LEU A 35 26.14 29.69 28.75
CA LEU A 35 25.20 30.80 28.58
C LEU A 35 25.53 31.70 27.39
N ALA A 36 24.58 31.90 26.47
CA ALA A 36 24.45 33.07 25.59
C ALA A 36 22.95 33.21 25.22
N ARG A 37 22.19 34.28 25.48
CA ARG A 37 22.34 35.75 25.31
C ARG A 37 22.45 36.23 23.86
N GLY A 38 21.41 36.96 23.42
CA GLY A 38 21.34 37.68 22.14
C GLY A 38 20.71 36.85 21.02
N THR A 39 19.84 37.39 20.15
CA THR A 39 19.40 38.80 19.98
C THR A 39 17.89 38.93 19.81
N GLN A 40 17.41 40.15 20.06
CA GLN A 40 16.00 40.53 20.14
C GLN A 40 15.59 41.25 18.84
N TYR A 41 14.72 40.64 18.03
CA TYR A 41 14.11 41.30 16.86
C TYR A 41 12.71 41.84 17.22
N PRO A 42 12.32 43.03 16.74
CA PRO A 42 11.14 43.75 17.23
C PRO A 42 9.83 43.27 16.61
N GLN A 43 8.75 43.33 17.40
CA GLN A 43 7.38 43.41 16.87
C GLN A 43 7.08 44.84 16.40
N GLN A 44 6.32 45.01 15.32
CA GLN A 44 5.61 46.27 15.03
C GLN A 44 4.18 46.03 14.51
N PHE A 45 3.27 46.89 14.96
CA PHE A 45 1.82 46.68 15.01
C PHE A 45 1.17 48.07 15.21
N ILE A 46 -0.01 48.41 14.69
CA ILE A 46 -0.96 47.72 13.79
C ILE A 46 -1.52 48.78 12.82
N SER A 47 -1.75 48.50 11.53
CA SER A 47 -2.65 49.37 10.72
C SER A 47 -3.33 48.68 9.52
N SER A 48 -4.56 49.15 9.28
CA SER A 48 -5.48 49.01 8.14
C SER A 48 -4.83 49.29 6.76
N GLU A 49 -5.38 48.88 5.60
CA GLU A 49 -6.80 48.80 5.17
C GLU A 49 -7.15 47.58 4.26
N PRO A 50 -8.44 47.26 4.04
CA PRO A 50 -8.85 46.03 3.34
C PRO A 50 -8.97 46.16 1.81
N LEU A 51 -8.02 45.60 1.06
CA LEU A 51 -8.12 45.47 -0.40
C LEU A 51 -9.01 44.30 -0.85
N ARG A 52 -10.32 44.53 -0.75
CA ARG A 52 -11.39 44.18 -1.72
C ARG A 52 -11.02 43.14 -2.81
N TRP A 53 -10.88 41.86 -2.45
CA TRP A 53 -11.02 40.77 -3.43
C TRP A 53 -12.50 40.67 -3.83
N SER A 54 -12.84 41.24 -4.98
CA SER A 54 -14.21 41.25 -5.50
C SER A 54 -14.22 40.99 -6.99
N SER A 55 -14.13 39.71 -7.38
CA SER A 55 -14.97 39.14 -8.46
C SER A 55 -14.91 37.61 -8.47
N SER A 56 -16.08 37.03 -8.20
CA SER A 56 -16.69 35.96 -8.98
C SER A 56 -15.80 35.17 -9.96
N SER A 57 -15.21 34.08 -9.46
CA SER A 57 -15.26 32.80 -10.18
C SER A 57 -16.03 31.83 -9.30
N VAL A 58 -17.19 31.38 -9.78
CA VAL A 58 -17.98 30.35 -9.10
C VAL A 58 -17.20 29.04 -9.22
N GLN A 59 -16.70 28.53 -8.09
CA GLN A 59 -16.24 27.15 -7.97
C GLN A 59 -17.27 26.37 -7.15
N GLU A 60 -18.31 25.92 -7.84
CA GLU A 60 -19.24 24.90 -7.36
C GLU A 60 -18.45 23.61 -7.05
N LYS A 61 -18.05 23.44 -5.80
CA LYS A 61 -17.52 22.18 -5.27
C LYS A 61 -18.62 21.37 -4.56
N SER A 62 -19.83 21.43 -5.09
CA SER A 62 -21.03 20.74 -4.60
C SER A 62 -21.08 19.28 -5.04
N ALA A 63 -20.08 18.51 -4.60
CA ALA A 63 -19.99 17.06 -4.80
C ALA A 63 -19.19 16.37 -3.67
N GLU A 64 -19.48 16.71 -2.41
CA GLU A 64 -18.94 15.97 -1.25
C GLU A 64 -19.68 14.63 -1.09
N ILE A 65 -19.23 13.61 -1.82
CA ILE A 65 -19.64 12.23 -1.61
C ILE A 65 -18.58 11.54 -0.75
N ASN A 66 -18.98 10.98 0.39
CA ASN A 66 -18.12 10.12 1.21
C ASN A 66 -17.99 8.71 0.57
N THR A 67 -17.37 8.67 -0.62
CA THR A 67 -16.98 7.46 -1.36
C THR A 67 -15.48 7.49 -1.71
N SER A 68 -14.73 8.43 -1.11
CA SER A 68 -13.30 8.64 -1.34
C SER A 68 -12.40 7.62 -0.64
N GLN A 69 -12.91 6.85 0.33
CA GLN A 69 -12.09 5.95 1.15
C GLN A 69 -12.03 4.53 0.59
N ASP A 70 -13.12 3.98 0.06
CA ASP A 70 -13.21 2.59 -0.45
C ASP A 70 -12.84 2.43 -1.94
N LYS A 71 -12.24 3.46 -2.57
CA LYS A 71 -11.85 3.41 -3.98
C LYS A 71 -10.37 3.05 -4.16
N VAL A 72 -10.08 2.15 -5.10
CA VAL A 72 -8.73 1.95 -5.68
C VAL A 72 -8.58 2.85 -6.92
N LEU A 73 -7.41 3.48 -7.06
CA LEU A 73 -7.06 4.32 -8.21
C LEU A 73 -6.13 3.57 -9.17
N LEU A 74 -6.26 3.79 -10.48
CA LEU A 74 -5.38 3.20 -11.49
C LEU A 74 -4.47 4.27 -12.11
N SER A 75 -3.17 3.96 -12.18
CA SER A 75 -2.16 4.74 -12.91
C SER A 75 -2.33 4.58 -14.43
N GLU A 76 -2.03 5.62 -15.20
CA GLU A 76 -2.07 5.60 -16.68
C GLU A 76 -1.26 4.44 -17.27
N SER A 77 -0.08 4.18 -16.68
CA SER A 77 0.81 3.07 -17.03
C SER A 77 0.16 1.69 -16.81
N CYS A 78 -0.65 1.58 -15.75
CA CYS A 78 -1.39 0.36 -15.41
C CYS A 78 -2.57 0.17 -16.37
N VAL A 79 -3.42 1.19 -16.56
CA VAL A 79 -4.53 1.19 -17.52
C VAL A 79 -4.05 0.76 -18.91
N LYS A 80 -3.04 1.45 -19.45
CA LYS A 80 -2.49 1.16 -20.78
C LYS A 80 -2.01 -0.29 -20.90
N ARG A 81 -1.33 -0.82 -19.87
CA ARG A 81 -0.84 -2.20 -19.91
C ARG A 81 -1.96 -3.22 -19.80
N LEU A 82 -2.99 -2.95 -19.01
CA LEU A 82 -4.15 -3.83 -18.89
C LEU A 82 -4.94 -3.87 -20.22
N GLN A 83 -5.09 -2.74 -20.92
CA GLN A 83 -5.62 -2.70 -22.30
C GLN A 83 -4.77 -3.49 -23.32
N GLU A 84 -3.48 -3.71 -23.07
CA GLU A 84 -2.57 -4.51 -23.92
C GLU A 84 -2.52 -6.01 -23.54
N ILE A 85 -2.95 -6.39 -22.33
CA ILE A 85 -2.88 -7.77 -21.81
C ILE A 85 -4.26 -8.46 -21.85
N MET A 86 -5.32 -7.75 -21.49
CA MET A 86 -6.62 -8.34 -21.17
C MET A 86 -7.53 -8.45 -22.41
N GLU A 87 -8.18 -9.61 -22.55
CA GLU A 87 -9.24 -9.81 -23.53
C GLU A 87 -10.58 -9.19 -23.07
N LYS A 88 -11.53 -9.09 -24.00
CA LYS A 88 -12.88 -8.60 -23.70
C LYS A 88 -13.59 -9.53 -22.72
N GLY A 89 -13.98 -9.00 -21.55
CA GLY A 89 -14.62 -9.76 -20.48
C GLY A 89 -13.65 -10.38 -19.47
N GLU A 90 -12.37 -10.01 -19.52
CA GLU A 90 -11.41 -10.28 -18.43
C GLU A 90 -11.39 -9.14 -17.42
N TYR A 91 -11.07 -9.48 -16.18
CA TYR A 91 -10.90 -8.56 -15.06
C TYR A 91 -9.63 -8.90 -14.29
N LEU A 92 -8.88 -7.89 -13.87
CA LEU A 92 -7.72 -8.08 -12.97
C LEU A 92 -8.21 -8.15 -11.52
N ARG A 93 -8.13 -9.32 -10.88
CA ARG A 93 -8.46 -9.47 -9.45
C ARG A 93 -7.22 -9.20 -8.58
N ILE A 94 -7.37 -8.31 -7.60
CA ILE A 94 -6.39 -8.04 -6.56
C ILE A 94 -6.77 -8.81 -5.30
N GLN A 95 -5.85 -9.62 -4.79
CA GLN A 95 -5.96 -10.34 -3.53
C GLN A 95 -4.79 -9.97 -2.61
N VAL A 96 -5.00 -10.06 -1.30
CA VAL A 96 -3.95 -9.92 -0.28
C VAL A 96 -3.80 -11.23 0.48
N GLU A 97 -2.64 -11.86 0.40
CA GLU A 97 -2.32 -13.09 1.12
C GLU A 97 -1.36 -12.81 2.30
N GLY A 98 -1.56 -13.49 3.42
CA GLY A 98 -0.64 -13.44 4.56
C GLY A 98 0.67 -14.16 4.23
N GLY A 99 1.79 -13.42 4.20
CA GLY A 99 3.10 -13.96 3.83
C GLY A 99 4.14 -12.91 3.43
N GLY A 100 5.24 -13.39 2.85
CA GLY A 100 6.37 -12.55 2.43
C GLY A 100 7.19 -11.97 3.59
N CYS A 101 8.12 -11.06 3.29
CA CYS A 101 9.06 -10.51 4.28
C CYS A 101 8.43 -9.55 5.32
N SER A 102 7.19 -9.10 5.08
CA SER A 102 6.57 -7.99 5.82
C SER A 102 5.24 -8.35 6.49
N GLY A 103 4.75 -9.58 6.31
CA GLY A 103 3.50 -10.09 6.89
C GLY A 103 2.36 -10.24 5.87
N PHE A 104 2.27 -9.36 4.87
CA PHE A 104 1.30 -9.44 3.79
C PHE A 104 1.95 -9.31 2.40
N GLN A 105 1.33 -9.91 1.39
CA GLN A 105 1.74 -9.91 0.00
C GLN A 105 0.55 -9.63 -0.93
N TYR A 106 0.76 -8.78 -1.94
CA TYR A 106 -0.23 -8.59 -3.01
C TYR A 106 -0.13 -9.71 -4.05
N LYS A 107 -1.30 -10.17 -4.51
CA LYS A 107 -1.47 -11.20 -5.53
C LYS A 107 -2.41 -10.68 -6.60
N PHE A 108 -2.04 -10.92 -7.85
CA PHE A 108 -2.78 -10.46 -9.03
C PHE A 108 -3.16 -11.68 -9.87
N LEU A 109 -4.45 -11.80 -10.16
CA LEU A 109 -5.02 -12.85 -11.00
C LEU A 109 -5.81 -12.20 -12.14
N VAL A 110 -6.00 -12.91 -13.25
CA VAL A 110 -6.89 -12.49 -14.34
C VAL A 110 -8.02 -13.50 -14.43
N GLU A 111 -9.25 -13.06 -14.17
CA GLU A 111 -10.43 -13.92 -14.11
C GLU A 111 -11.56 -13.37 -15.01
N LYS A 112 -12.41 -14.26 -15.53
CA LYS A 112 -13.60 -13.92 -16.34
C LYS A 112 -14.91 -13.98 -15.54
N VAL A 113 -14.81 -14.24 -14.24
CA VAL A 113 -15.94 -14.43 -13.31
C VAL A 113 -15.77 -13.44 -12.15
N ILE A 114 -16.87 -12.81 -11.76
CA ILE A 114 -16.98 -11.90 -10.61
C ILE A 114 -17.76 -12.65 -9.53
N SER A 115 -17.26 -12.70 -8.28
CA SER A 115 -17.99 -13.27 -7.13
C SER A 115 -19.06 -12.29 -6.61
N GLU A 116 -19.98 -12.74 -5.76
CA GLU A 116 -20.99 -11.82 -5.19
C GLU A 116 -20.42 -10.84 -4.15
N ASP A 117 -19.33 -11.23 -3.45
CA ASP A 117 -18.56 -10.38 -2.53
C ASP A 117 -17.47 -9.54 -3.22
N ASP A 118 -17.23 -9.75 -4.53
CA ASP A 118 -16.18 -9.05 -5.28
C ASP A 118 -16.61 -7.62 -5.68
N ARG A 119 -15.74 -6.63 -5.42
CA ARG A 119 -16.00 -5.22 -5.70
C ARG A 119 -15.31 -4.78 -7.00
N VAL A 120 -16.10 -4.44 -8.01
CA VAL A 120 -15.62 -4.05 -9.34
C VAL A 120 -15.34 -2.55 -9.40
N PHE A 121 -14.15 -2.19 -9.90
CA PHE A 121 -13.71 -0.84 -10.20
C PHE A 121 -13.36 -0.73 -11.68
N GLU A 122 -14.15 0.03 -12.44
CA GLU A 122 -13.87 0.31 -13.85
C GLU A 122 -13.20 1.68 -14.01
N GLN A 123 -12.15 1.74 -14.83
CA GLN A 123 -11.50 2.99 -15.23
C GLN A 123 -10.99 2.85 -16.68
N ASP A 124 -11.29 3.84 -17.52
CA ASP A 124 -10.75 3.95 -18.89
C ASP A 124 -10.95 2.68 -19.76
N GLY A 125 -12.09 1.99 -19.56
CA GLY A 125 -12.46 0.77 -20.28
C GLY A 125 -11.84 -0.53 -19.75
N VAL A 126 -11.11 -0.48 -18.63
CA VAL A 126 -10.53 -1.64 -17.93
C VAL A 126 -11.28 -1.88 -16.63
N GLY A 127 -11.61 -3.15 -16.35
CA GLY A 127 -12.19 -3.58 -15.09
C GLY A 127 -11.17 -4.24 -14.15
N VAL A 128 -11.16 -3.81 -12.90
CA VAL A 128 -10.36 -4.38 -11.81
C VAL A 128 -11.29 -4.84 -10.70
N ILE A 129 -11.08 -6.05 -10.20
CA ILE A 129 -11.85 -6.63 -9.09
C ILE A 129 -11.01 -6.58 -7.82
N VAL A 130 -11.65 -6.29 -6.69
CA VAL A 130 -11.05 -6.44 -5.36
C VAL A 130 -12.01 -7.22 -4.48
N ASP A 131 -11.49 -8.31 -3.90
CA ASP A 131 -12.22 -9.14 -2.94
C ASP A 131 -12.55 -8.37 -1.65
N GLN A 132 -13.69 -8.63 -0.99
CA GLN A 132 -14.13 -7.87 0.18
C GLN A 132 -13.14 -7.93 1.37
N ASP A 133 -12.45 -9.05 1.59
CA ASP A 133 -11.39 -9.13 2.60
C ASP A 133 -10.14 -8.35 2.17
N SER A 134 -9.83 -8.36 0.88
CA SER A 134 -8.67 -7.67 0.31
C SER A 134 -8.87 -6.15 0.22
N LEU A 135 -10.12 -5.70 0.09
CA LEU A 135 -10.52 -4.29 -0.02
C LEU A 135 -10.04 -3.48 1.19
N GLU A 136 -10.18 -4.03 2.40
CA GLU A 136 -9.77 -3.34 3.62
C GLU A 136 -8.31 -2.93 3.61
N PHE A 137 -7.45 -3.69 2.92
CA PHE A 137 -6.02 -3.44 2.82
C PHE A 137 -5.62 -2.56 1.64
N VAL A 138 -6.41 -2.50 0.55
CA VAL A 138 -6.09 -1.69 -0.65
C VAL A 138 -6.90 -0.40 -0.79
N LYS A 139 -7.87 -0.14 0.09
CA LYS A 139 -8.72 1.06 0.09
C LYS A 139 -7.90 2.36 0.09
N GLY A 140 -8.17 3.24 -0.88
CA GLY A 140 -7.44 4.49 -1.10
C GLY A 140 -6.06 4.37 -1.75
N SER A 141 -5.61 3.15 -2.11
CA SER A 141 -4.32 2.94 -2.77
C SER A 141 -4.35 3.24 -4.28
N THR A 142 -3.19 3.31 -4.91
CA THR A 142 -3.04 3.39 -6.37
C THR A 142 -2.37 2.11 -6.90
N LEU A 143 -2.97 1.44 -7.86
CA LEU A 143 -2.30 0.37 -8.61
C LEU A 143 -1.47 1.00 -9.75
N ASP A 144 -0.19 0.66 -9.78
CA ASP A 144 0.76 1.05 -10.82
C ASP A 144 1.38 -0.17 -11.51
N TYR A 145 2.00 0.04 -12.67
CA TYR A 145 2.70 -0.99 -13.43
C TYR A 145 4.07 -0.49 -13.86
N THR A 146 5.11 -1.12 -13.33
CA THR A 146 6.50 -0.79 -13.64
C THR A 146 7.02 -1.75 -14.73
N ALA A 147 7.53 -1.19 -15.83
CA ALA A 147 8.16 -1.93 -16.91
C ALA A 147 9.65 -1.57 -17.01
N GLU A 148 10.50 -2.41 -16.44
CA GLU A 148 11.95 -2.34 -16.59
C GLU A 148 12.42 -3.28 -17.72
N LEU A 149 13.67 -3.10 -18.17
CA LEU A 149 14.27 -3.94 -19.22
C LEU A 149 14.34 -5.43 -18.85
N ILE A 150 14.43 -5.75 -17.56
CA ILE A 150 14.66 -7.11 -17.03
C ILE A 150 13.38 -7.70 -16.40
N ARG A 151 12.44 -6.85 -15.98
CA ARG A 151 11.24 -7.23 -15.24
C ARG A 151 10.09 -6.28 -15.54
N SER A 152 8.89 -6.83 -15.66
CA SER A 152 7.64 -6.08 -15.50
C SER A 152 6.81 -6.68 -14.36
N SER A 153 6.19 -5.82 -13.56
CA SER A 153 5.18 -6.26 -12.58
C SER A 153 4.24 -5.13 -12.15
N PHE A 154 3.03 -5.53 -11.75
CA PHE A 154 2.06 -4.67 -11.07
C PHE A 154 2.46 -4.48 -9.60
N HIS A 155 2.28 -3.26 -9.09
CA HIS A 155 2.64 -2.89 -7.72
C HIS A 155 1.61 -1.91 -7.16
N VAL A 156 1.21 -2.10 -5.90
CA VAL A 156 0.33 -1.16 -5.19
C VAL A 156 1.19 -0.09 -4.52
N VAL A 157 0.98 1.17 -4.90
CA VAL A 157 1.70 2.35 -4.41
C VAL A 157 0.76 3.31 -3.69
N ARG A 158 1.32 4.16 -2.81
CA ARG A 158 0.58 5.15 -2.01
C ARG A 158 -0.59 4.54 -1.19
N ASN A 159 -0.45 3.30 -0.73
CA ASN A 159 -1.46 2.66 0.11
C ASN A 159 -1.51 3.31 1.52
N PRO A 160 -2.63 3.91 1.95
CA PRO A 160 -2.75 4.54 3.27
C PRO A 160 -2.89 3.54 4.44
N GLN A 161 -3.15 2.25 4.16
CA GLN A 161 -3.27 1.18 5.18
C GLN A 161 -1.93 0.50 5.49
N ALA A 162 -0.93 0.66 4.61
CA ALA A 162 0.40 0.10 4.78
C ALA A 162 1.27 1.04 5.61
N GLU A 163 1.85 0.55 6.70
CA GLU A 163 2.82 1.30 7.50
C GLU A 163 4.21 1.25 6.86
N HIS A 164 4.63 0.07 6.42
CA HIS A 164 5.94 -0.18 5.80
C HIS A 164 5.80 -1.09 4.57
N GLY A 165 6.58 -0.81 3.53
CA GLY A 165 6.66 -1.62 2.31
C GLY A 165 8.02 -2.31 2.18
N CYS A 166 8.03 -3.51 1.59
CA CYS A 166 9.26 -4.16 1.13
C CYS A 166 9.94 -3.32 0.05
N SER A 167 11.29 -3.29 0.04
CA SER A 167 12.07 -2.75 -1.08
C SER A 167 11.78 -3.44 -2.42
N CYS A 168 11.20 -4.65 -2.36
CA CYS A 168 10.73 -5.45 -3.50
C CYS A 168 9.34 -5.06 -4.04
N GLY A 169 8.60 -4.16 -3.37
CA GLY A 169 7.29 -3.67 -3.83
C GLY A 169 6.15 -4.69 -3.86
N THR A 170 6.35 -5.94 -3.44
CA THR A 170 5.34 -7.02 -3.47
C THR A 170 4.77 -7.38 -2.10
N SER A 171 5.38 -6.90 -1.01
CA SER A 171 4.96 -7.16 0.37
C SER A 171 4.92 -5.88 1.20
N PHE A 172 4.07 -5.87 2.22
CA PHE A 172 3.86 -4.74 3.13
C PHE A 172 3.47 -5.22 4.54
N SER A 173 3.54 -4.31 5.50
CA SER A 173 3.03 -4.45 6.86
C SER A 173 1.85 -3.51 7.04
N ILE A 174 0.75 -3.99 7.62
CA ILE A 174 -0.41 -3.18 7.97
C ILE A 174 -0.10 -2.29 9.17
N LYS A 175 -0.74 -1.13 9.22
CA LYS A 175 -0.77 -0.28 10.42
C LYS A 175 -1.82 -0.83 11.40
N VAL A 176 -1.41 -1.07 12.66
CA VAL A 176 -2.26 -1.51 13.78
C VAL A 176 -2.51 -0.40 14.80
#